data_AF-A0A9X1SLZ4-F1
#
_entry.id   AF-A0A9X1SLZ4-F1
#
_cell.length_a   1.000
_cell.length_b   1.000
_cell.length_c   1.000
_cell.angle_alpha   90.00
_cell.angle_beta   90.00
_cell.angle_gamma   90.00
#
_symmetry.space_group_name_H-M   'P 1'
#
loop_
_entity.id
_entity.type
_entity.pdbx_description
1 polymer ?
#
loop_
_entity_poly.entity_id
_entity_poly.type
_entity_poly.pdbx_seq_one_letter_code
_entity_poly.pdbx_strand_id
1 'polypeptide(L)' 'MAGLPLLMFIIFPAALAMLIRFFSRLAGKPVQFLPIFLSLVIISFSLSVAYVMYHYGFHHPN' A
#
# COMPACT_ATOMS: atom_id res chain seq x y z
N MET A 1 -3.53 -13.07 17.76
CA MET A 1 -4.40 -12.54 16.68
C MET A 1 -3.67 -11.45 15.86
N ALA A 2 -2.46 -11.75 15.36
CA ALA A 2 -1.64 -10.81 14.56
C ALA A 2 -1.74 -11.04 13.03
N GLY A 3 -2.49 -12.06 12.60
CA GLY A 3 -2.64 -12.40 11.19
C GLY A 3 -3.58 -11.47 10.42
N LEU A 4 -4.58 -10.88 11.09
CA LEU A 4 -5.56 -9.98 10.47
C LEU A 4 -4.94 -8.65 9.96
N PRO A 5 -4.08 -7.96 10.74
CA PRO A 5 -3.37 -6.78 10.28
C PRO A 5 -2.44 -7.07 9.10
N LEU A 6 -1.70 -8.19 9.15
CA LEU A 6 -0.83 -8.65 8.06
C LEU A 6 -1.63 -8.94 6.77
N LEU A 7 -2.79 -9.59 6.91
CA LEU A 7 -3.69 -9.86 5.80
C LEU A 7 -4.21 -8.56 5.17
N MET A 8 -4.65 -7.59 5.98
CA MET A 8 -5.08 -6.28 5.48
C MET A 8 -3.94 -5.53 4.77
N PHE A 9 -2.71 -5.66 5.26
CA PHE A 9 -1.52 -5.02 4.66
C PHE A 9 -1.19 -5.57 3.27
N ILE A 10 -1.59 -6.80 2.96
CA ILE A 10 -1.40 -7.43 1.64
C ILE A 10 -2.63 -7.21 0.75
N ILE A 11 -3.83 -7.34 1.31
CA ILE A 11 -5.10 -7.20 0.57
C ILE A 11 -5.27 -5.77 0.06
N PHE A 12 -4.94 -4.76 0.86
CA PHE A 12 -5.13 -3.36 0.47
C PHE A 12 -4.33 -2.97 -0.79
N PRO A 13 -3.00 -3.15 -0.86
CA PRO A 13 -2.24 -2.85 -2.08
C PRO A 13 -2.63 -3.78 -3.25
N ALA A 14 -3.07 -5.01 -2.99
CA ALA A 14 -3.57 -5.91 -4.04
C ALA A 14 -4.89 -5.40 -4.66
N ALA A 15 -5.85 -4.98 -3.84
CA ALA A 15 -7.12 -4.42 -4.29
C ALA A 15 -6.91 -3.12 -5.08
N LEU A 16 -6.02 -2.25 -4.59
CA LEU A 16 -5.69 -1.00 -5.26
C LEU A 16 -4.94 -1.25 -6.59
N ALA A 17 -4.04 -2.23 -6.64
CA ALA A 17 -3.38 -2.64 -7.88
C ALA A 17 -4.36 -3.21 -8.92
N MET A 18 -5.36 -3.99 -8.48
CA MET A 18 -6.44 -4.45 -9.35
C MET A 18 -7.27 -3.28 -9.89
N LEU A 19 -7.59 -2.29 -9.05
CA LEU A 19 -8.35 -1.11 -9.44
C LEU A 19 -7.61 -0.30 -10.52
N ILE A 20 -6.32 -0.02 -10.31
CA ILE A 20 -5.48 0.69 -11.28
C ILE A 20 -5.42 -0.08 -12.60
N ARG A 21 -5.22 -1.40 -12.54
CA ARG A 21 -5.18 -2.25 -13.73
C ARG A 21 -6.52 -2.25 -14.48
N PHE A 22 -7.65 -2.22 -13.77
CA PHE A 22 -8.98 -2.16 -14.36
C PHE A 22 -9.19 -0.84 -15.12
N PHE A 23 -8.91 0.29 -14.49
CA PHE A 23 -9.01 1.61 -15.15
C PHE A 23 -8.04 1.75 -16.33
N SER A 24 -6.84 1.22 -16.21
CA SER A 24 -5.87 1.30 -17.30
C SER A 24 -6.26 0.45 -18.51
N ARG A 25 -6.88 -0.72 -18.27
CA ARG A 25 -7.53 -1.51 -19.33
C ARG A 25 -8.65 -0.75 -20.02
N LEU A 26 -9.48 -0.02 -19.27
CA LEU A 26 -10.53 0.84 -19.85
C LEU A 26 -9.93 1.98 -20.70
N ALA A 27 -8.77 2.52 -20.30
CA ALA A 27 -8.03 3.53 -21.05
C ALA A 27 -7.21 2.97 -22.24
N GLY A 28 -7.35 1.68 -22.57
CA GLY A 28 -6.63 1.03 -23.68
C GLY A 28 -5.13 0.82 -23.43
N LYS A 29 -4.64 1.02 -22.20
CA LYS A 29 -3.23 0.85 -21.82
C LYS A 29 -3.10 -0.31 -20.83
N PRO A 30 -2.89 -1.56 -21.30
CA PRO A 30 -2.77 -2.69 -20.39
C PRO A 30 -1.49 -2.57 -19.55
N VAL A 31 -1.64 -2.43 -18.24
CA VAL A 31 -0.52 -2.48 -17.29
C VAL A 31 -0.45 -3.83 -16.60
N GLN A 32 0.77 -4.24 -16.27
CA GLN A 32 1.03 -5.46 -15.53
C GLN A 32 0.71 -5.27 -14.03
N PHE A 33 0.09 -6.28 -13.43
CA PHE A 33 -0.31 -6.24 -12.02
C PHE A 33 0.90 -6.20 -11.06
N LEU A 34 1.90 -7.06 -11.30
CA LEU A 34 3.05 -7.26 -10.42
C LEU A 34 3.84 -5.95 -10.13
N PRO A 35 4.25 -5.15 -11.13
CA PRO A 35 4.97 -3.91 -10.85
C PRO A 35 4.11 -2.89 -10.08
N ILE A 36 2.82 -2.79 -10.38
CA ILE A 36 1.90 -1.89 -9.66
C ILE A 36 1.77 -2.33 -8.21
N PHE A 37 1.56 -3.62 -7.98
CA PHE A 37 1.43 -4.19 -6.64
C PHE A 37 2.68 -3.94 -5.79
N LEU A 38 3.87 -4.23 -6.32
CA LEU A 38 5.13 -3.99 -5.62
C LEU A 38 5.32 -2.51 -5.28
N SER A 39 5.03 -1.62 -6.24
CA SER A 39 5.11 -0.17 -6.03
C SER A 39 4.21 0.28 -4.87
N LEU A 40 2.98 -0.21 -4.84
CA LEU A 40 2.01 0.12 -3.79
C LEU A 40 2.39 -0.45 -2.43
N VAL A 41 2.92 -1.67 -2.37
CA VAL A 41 3.43 -2.26 -1.12
C VAL A 41 4.56 -1.40 -0.55
N ILE A 42 5.52 -0.97 -1.38
CA ILE A 42 6.62 -0.11 -0.95
C ILE A 42 6.08 1.23 -0.44
N ILE A 43 5.15 1.87 -1.16
CA ILE A 43 4.55 3.13 -0.75
C ILE A 43 3.81 2.98 0.58
N SER A 44 2.96 1.96 0.73
CA SER A 44 2.22 1.69 1.96
C SER A 44 3.17 1.42 3.15
N PHE A 45 4.25 0.69 2.92
CA PHE A 45 5.28 0.45 3.94
C PHE A 45 5.99 1.74 4.34
N SER A 46 6.45 2.53 3.38
CA SER A 46 7.11 3.81 3.63
C SER A 46 6.20 4.78 4.38
N LEU A 47 4.91 4.88 4.02
CA LEU A 47 3.94 5.68 4.76
C LEU A 47 3.72 5.17 6.17
N SER A 48 3.61 3.86 6.36
CA SER A 48 3.45 3.26 7.69
C SER A 48 4.66 3.56 8.59
N VAL A 49 5.88 3.42 8.06
CA VAL A 49 7.10 3.76 8.81
C VAL A 49 7.16 5.24 9.11
N ALA A 50 6.90 6.11 8.12
CA ALA A 50 6.89 7.56 8.31
C ALA A 50 5.85 7.98 9.36
N TYR A 51 4.66 7.38 9.36
CA TYR A 51 3.63 7.62 10.36
C TYR A 51 4.10 7.24 11.76
N VAL A 52 4.70 6.06 11.92
CA VAL A 52 5.25 5.62 13.21
C VAL A 52 6.37 6.55 13.67
N MET A 53 7.30 6.93 12.79
CA MET A 53 8.37 7.87 13.14
C MET A 53 7.83 9.24 13.55
N TYR A 54 6.83 9.76 12.85
CA TYR A 54 6.21 11.04 13.17
C TYR A 54 5.49 11.01 14.53
N HIS A 55 4.64 10.00 14.76
CA HIS A 55 3.84 9.90 15.99
C HIS A 55 4.62 9.44 17.21
N TYR A 56 5.55 8.49 17.08
CA TYR A 56 6.27 7.91 18.21
C TYR A 56 7.72 8.40 18.34
N GLY A 57 8.35 8.83 17.24
CA GLY A 57 9.73 9.30 17.22
C GLY A 57 9.89 10.81 17.41
N PHE A 58 8.93 11.62 16.95
CA PHE A 58 8.97 13.09 17.05
C PHE A 58 7.90 13.68 17.96
N HIS A 59 6.78 12.99 18.17
CA HIS A 59 5.72 13.39 19.10
C HIS A 59 5.84 12.63 20.43
N HIS A 60 6.92 12.88 21.18
CA HIS A 60 6.90 12.67 22.64
C HIS A 60 6.41 13.99 23.26
N PRO A 61 5.11 14.14 23.58
CA PRO A 61 4.65 15.28 24.36
C PRO A 61 5.20 15.08 25.78
N ASN A 62 6.20 15.87 26.15
CA ASN A 62 6.42 16.23 27.55
C ASN A 62 5.23 17.03 28.05
#